data_AF-A0A6G0Y8X5-F1
#
_entry.id   AF-A0A6G0Y8X5-F1
#
_cell.length_a   1.000
_cell.length_b   1.000
_cell.length_c   1.000
_cell.angle_alpha   90.00
_cell.angle_beta   90.00
_cell.angle_gamma   90.00
#
_symmetry.space_group_name_H-M   'P 1'
#
loop_
_entity.id
_entity.type
_entity.pdbx_description
1 polymer ?
#
loop_
_entity_poly.entity_id
_entity_poly.type
_entity_poly.pdbx_seq_one_letter_code
_entity_poly.pdbx_strand_id
1 'polypeptide(L)'
;MKDPSIHLHSFPKDEKLCEKWAFQITKGTKIKINNCRTAVVCTKHFSKSDIIEKTDIQKAAGYSPERARRLKANAIPLSIHGSSYLSTPTNYANNNVTKVTTPSGTFKVTNEDANNRDKLSSRFSKTLKDIFSPTQIEMLLNPKKKVFKWTSDDISSAISIRSISPKAYRFFETRKIFLYPVCLSTLRMSAAKFLVEPGILSSVICYMKAKGIY
;
A
#
# COMPACT_ATOMS: atom_id res chain seq x y z
N MET A 1 25.69 20.38 -32.05
CA MET A 1 25.80 21.56 -31.17
C MET A 1 25.52 21.11 -29.74
N LYS A 2 26.40 21.42 -28.77
CA LYS A 2 26.16 21.09 -27.35
C LYS A 2 25.24 22.17 -26.77
N ASP A 3 24.13 21.78 -26.13
CA ASP A 3 23.29 22.73 -25.41
C ASP A 3 24.12 23.44 -24.33
N PRO A 4 24.19 24.78 -24.31
CA PRO A 4 24.99 25.53 -23.34
C PRO A 4 24.49 25.38 -21.89
N SER A 5 23.30 24.79 -21.70
CA SER A 5 22.67 24.56 -20.39
C SER A 5 23.04 23.21 -19.76
N ILE A 6 23.60 22.27 -20.52
CA ILE A 6 23.92 20.93 -20.03
C ILE A 6 25.38 20.88 -19.59
N HIS A 7 25.62 20.75 -18.29
CA HIS A 7 26.95 20.51 -17.75
C HIS A 7 27.14 19.04 -17.39
N LEU A 8 28.39 18.59 -17.42
CA LEU A 8 28.80 17.24 -17.02
C LEU A 8 29.46 17.33 -15.64
N HIS A 9 29.03 16.47 -14.73
CA HIS A 9 29.55 16.35 -13.38
C HIS A 9 30.27 15.01 -13.24
N SER A 10 31.55 15.05 -12.91
CA SER A 10 32.31 13.86 -12.53
C SER A 10 31.80 13.29 -11.21
N PHE A 11 31.97 11.99 -11.03
CA PHE A 11 31.60 11.36 -9.77
C PHE A 11 32.41 11.93 -8.59
N PRO A 12 31.81 11.96 -7.38
CA PRO A 12 32.51 12.33 -6.17
C PRO A 12 33.71 11.42 -5.87
N LYS A 13 34.74 11.98 -5.22
CA LYS A 13 35.90 11.20 -4.73
C LYS A 13 35.56 10.32 -3.52
N ASP A 14 34.50 10.66 -2.79
CA ASP A 14 34.04 9.92 -1.62
C ASP A 14 33.39 8.60 -2.08
N GLU A 15 33.94 7.48 -1.62
CA GLU A 15 33.58 6.12 -2.02
C GLU A 15 32.09 5.84 -1.74
N LYS A 16 31.60 6.21 -0.55
CA LYS A 16 30.20 6.00 -0.17
C LYS A 16 29.23 6.78 -1.05
N LEU A 17 29.59 8.00 -1.42
CA LEU A 17 28.76 8.82 -2.29
C LEU A 17 28.83 8.34 -3.75
N CYS A 18 29.99 7.82 -4.17
CA CYS A 18 30.17 7.20 -5.49
C CYS A 18 29.26 5.98 -5.66
N GLU A 19 29.23 5.10 -4.67
CA GLU A 19 28.35 3.93 -4.65
C GLU A 19 26.88 4.35 -4.74
N LYS A 20 26.47 5.38 -3.99
CA LYS A 20 25.10 5.91 -4.04
C LYS A 20 24.74 6.44 -5.43
N TRP A 21 25.65 7.17 -6.06
CA TRP A 21 25.46 7.67 -7.43
C TRP A 21 25.35 6.52 -8.43
N ALA A 22 26.27 5.56 -8.36
CA ALA A 22 26.31 4.42 -9.26
C ALA A 22 25.06 3.56 -9.12
N PHE A 23 24.66 3.24 -7.89
CA PHE A 23 23.45 2.50 -7.60
C PHE A 23 22.21 3.20 -8.15
N GLN A 24 22.08 4.52 -7.91
CA GLN A 24 20.87 5.26 -8.27
C GLN A 24 20.69 5.45 -9.78
N ILE A 25 21.78 5.60 -10.53
CA ILE A 25 21.75 5.74 -12.00
C ILE A 25 21.53 4.38 -12.68
N THR A 26 22.11 3.31 -12.13
CA THR A 26 21.91 1.95 -12.66
C THR A 26 20.54 1.37 -12.30
N LYS A 27 19.86 1.94 -11.30
CA LYS A 27 18.52 1.53 -10.87
C LYS A 27 17.51 1.65 -12.02
N GLY A 28 17.02 0.50 -12.48
CA GLY A 28 16.03 0.41 -13.57
C GLY A 28 16.62 0.46 -14.98
N THR A 29 17.95 0.44 -15.13
CA THR A 29 18.62 0.41 -16.43
C THR A 29 19.48 -0.84 -16.60
N LYS A 30 19.79 -1.20 -17.85
CA LYS A 30 20.75 -2.29 -18.18
C LYS A 30 22.21 -1.81 -18.14
N ILE A 31 22.44 -0.53 -17.84
CA ILE A 31 23.76 0.10 -17.87
C ILE A 31 24.50 -0.31 -16.61
N LYS A 32 25.74 -0.78 -16.75
CA LYS A 32 26.66 -1.04 -15.63
C LYS A 32 27.77 0.00 -15.66
N ILE A 33 28.01 0.65 -14.53
CA ILE A 33 29.09 1.62 -14.38
C ILE A 33 30.29 0.88 -13.80
N ASN A 34 31.28 0.61 -14.65
CA ASN A 34 32.45 -0.20 -14.27
C ASN A 34 33.55 0.65 -13.60
N ASN A 35 33.58 1.97 -13.87
CA ASN A 35 34.57 2.87 -13.30
C ASN A 35 33.96 4.24 -12.94
N CYS A 36 33.83 4.48 -11.64
CA CYS A 36 33.41 5.74 -11.05
C CYS A 36 34.30 6.93 -11.49
N ARG A 37 35.62 6.74 -11.68
CA ARG A 37 36.58 7.85 -11.89
C ARG A 37 36.48 8.51 -13.25
N THR A 38 36.09 7.75 -14.27
CA THR A 38 35.97 8.24 -15.65
C THR A 38 34.54 8.55 -16.04
N ALA A 39 33.57 8.05 -15.28
CA ALA A 39 32.16 8.29 -15.51
C ALA A 39 31.79 9.76 -15.21
N VAL A 40 30.84 10.27 -15.98
CA VAL A 40 30.28 11.62 -15.84
C VAL A 40 28.76 11.56 -15.94
N VAL A 41 28.09 12.43 -15.20
CA VAL A 41 26.62 12.51 -15.14
C VAL A 41 26.21 13.91 -15.57
N CYS A 42 25.23 14.01 -16.47
CA CYS A 42 24.76 15.32 -16.91
C CYS A 42 23.85 16.00 -15.87
N THR A 43 23.80 17.33 -15.86
CA THR A 43 23.00 18.14 -14.91
C THR A 43 21.51 17.78 -14.91
N LYS A 44 20.96 17.23 -16.02
CA LYS A 44 19.55 16.81 -16.11
C LYS A 44 19.17 15.71 -15.12
N HIS A 45 20.14 14.94 -14.64
CA HIS A 45 19.91 13.91 -13.64
C HIS A 45 19.90 14.46 -12.21
N PHE A 46 20.05 15.77 -11.99
CA PHE A 46 19.99 16.36 -10.66
C PHE A 46 18.74 17.21 -10.51
N SER A 47 18.22 17.28 -9.28
CA SER A 47 17.15 18.22 -8.96
C SER A 47 17.67 19.65 -9.05
N LYS A 48 16.81 20.59 -9.44
CA LYS A 48 17.13 22.03 -9.43
C LYS A 48 17.57 22.49 -8.03
N SER A 49 17.04 21.87 -6.97
CA SER A 49 17.41 22.15 -5.59
C SER A 49 18.86 21.80 -5.24
N ASP A 50 19.48 20.90 -6.00
CA ASP A 50 20.83 20.40 -5.73
C ASP A 50 21.90 21.15 -6.51
N ILE A 51 21.47 21.98 -7.46
CA ILE A 51 22.30 22.88 -8.25
C ILE A 51 22.56 24.13 -7.41
N ILE A 52 23.82 24.54 -7.33
CA ILE A 52 24.21 25.78 -6.68
C ILE A 52 23.97 26.91 -7.69
N GLU A 53 23.01 27.77 -7.38
CA GLU A 53 22.74 28.96 -8.18
C GLU A 53 23.86 30.00 -8.03
N LYS A 54 24.06 30.81 -9.07
CA LYS A 54 24.99 31.94 -9.01
C LYS A 54 24.48 32.97 -8.01
N THR A 55 25.39 33.56 -7.24
CA THR A 55 25.06 34.72 -6.39
C THR A 55 24.65 35.91 -7.24
N ASP A 56 23.84 36.82 -6.71
CA ASP A 56 23.36 37.98 -7.49
C ASP A 56 24.50 38.91 -7.91
N ILE A 57 25.54 39.01 -7.09
CA ILE A 57 26.79 39.73 -7.42
C ILE A 57 27.45 39.12 -8.67
N GLN A 58 27.53 37.79 -8.76
CA GLN A 58 28.09 37.10 -9.93
C GLN A 58 27.23 37.27 -11.18
N LYS A 59 25.90 37.29 -11.03
CA LYS A 59 24.98 37.57 -12.14
C LYS A 59 25.18 39.01 -12.65
N ALA A 60 25.25 39.98 -11.74
CA ALA A 60 25.42 41.40 -12.07
C ALA A 60 26.78 41.69 -12.71
N ALA A 61 27.85 41.05 -12.23
CA ALA A 61 29.21 41.25 -12.75
C ALA A 61 29.49 40.48 -14.06
N GLY A 62 28.54 39.70 -14.58
CA GLY A 62 28.77 38.83 -15.75
C GLY A 62 29.88 37.78 -15.53
N TYR A 63 30.28 37.56 -14.28
CA TYR A 63 31.45 36.79 -13.91
C TYR A 63 31.05 35.36 -13.52
N SER A 64 31.78 34.37 -14.03
CA SER A 64 31.58 32.97 -13.70
C SER A 64 32.95 32.32 -13.45
N PRO A 65 33.26 31.89 -12.22
CA PRO A 65 34.56 31.27 -11.95
C PRO A 65 34.72 29.99 -12.78
N GLU A 66 35.87 29.84 -13.43
CA GLU A 66 36.12 28.75 -14.39
C GLU A 66 36.01 27.34 -13.78
N ARG A 67 36.20 27.21 -12.46
CA ARG A 67 36.23 25.93 -11.74
C ARG A 67 35.26 25.86 -10.56
N ALA A 68 34.24 26.72 -10.53
CA ALA A 68 33.26 26.67 -9.45
C ALA A 68 32.48 25.34 -9.47
N ARG A 69 32.34 24.71 -8.30
CA ARG A 69 31.46 23.56 -8.14
C ARG A 69 30.02 24.03 -8.27
N ARG A 70 29.29 23.51 -9.26
CA ARG A 70 27.89 23.89 -9.54
C ARG A 70 26.86 22.95 -8.92
N LEU A 71 27.32 21.92 -8.22
CA LEU A 71 26.50 20.91 -7.58
C LEU A 71 26.83 20.87 -6.08
N LYS A 72 25.82 20.76 -5.22
CA LYS A 72 26.01 20.60 -3.77
C LYS A 72 26.85 19.35 -3.47
N ALA A 73 27.62 19.40 -2.38
CA ALA A 73 28.55 18.32 -2.02
C ALA A 73 27.84 16.98 -1.72
N ASN A 74 26.61 17.04 -1.22
CA ASN A 74 25.78 15.90 -0.86
C ASN A 74 24.69 15.58 -1.90
N ALA A 75 24.73 16.21 -3.07
CA ALA A 75 23.76 15.94 -4.13
C ALA A 75 23.88 14.50 -4.63
N ILE A 76 22.75 13.86 -4.86
CA ILE A 76 22.67 12.50 -5.43
C ILE A 76 21.79 12.59 -6.67
N PRO A 77 22.19 11.99 -7.80
CA PRO A 77 21.38 12.00 -9.01
C PRO A 77 20.01 11.36 -8.75
N LEU A 78 19.01 11.84 -9.46
CA LEU A 78 17.68 11.26 -9.56
C LEU A 78 17.76 9.93 -10.31
N SER A 79 16.83 9.03 -10.01
CA SER A 79 16.64 7.82 -10.81
C SER A 79 16.20 8.18 -12.24
N ILE A 80 16.24 7.23 -13.16
CA ILE A 80 15.68 7.39 -14.52
C ILE A 80 14.22 7.85 -14.52
N HIS A 81 13.47 7.51 -13.47
CA HIS A 81 12.07 7.94 -13.27
C HIS A 81 11.93 9.30 -12.56
N GLY A 82 13.03 10.04 -12.35
CA GLY A 82 13.01 11.33 -11.66
C GLY A 82 12.85 11.24 -10.14
N SER A 83 12.87 10.05 -9.55
CA SER A 83 12.70 9.88 -8.10
C SER A 83 13.99 10.19 -7.32
N SER A 84 13.84 10.92 -6.20
CA SER A 84 14.92 11.19 -5.27
C SER A 84 15.43 9.91 -4.59
N TYR A 85 16.72 9.88 -4.27
CA TYR A 85 17.36 8.76 -3.56
C TYR A 85 16.66 8.43 -2.23
N LEU A 86 16.24 9.46 -1.49
CA LEU A 86 15.54 9.34 -0.19
C LEU A 86 14.07 8.94 -0.31
N SER A 87 13.50 8.88 -1.51
CA SER A 87 12.10 8.50 -1.72
C SER A 87 11.92 7.03 -2.07
N THR A 88 13.01 6.27 -2.26
CA THR A 88 12.91 4.86 -2.62
C THR A 88 12.98 3.95 -1.39
N PRO A 89 11.94 3.11 -1.14
CA PRO A 89 11.86 2.29 0.08
C PRO A 89 13.06 1.35 0.29
N THR A 90 13.65 0.85 -0.80
CA THR A 90 14.78 -0.07 -0.77
C THR A 90 16.06 0.54 -0.19
N ASN A 91 16.22 1.86 -0.24
CA ASN A 91 17.45 2.52 0.20
C ASN A 91 17.52 2.71 1.73
N TYR A 92 16.40 2.52 2.44
CA TYR A 92 16.35 2.53 3.91
C TYR A 92 16.56 1.14 4.54
N ALA A 93 16.46 0.07 3.75
CA ALA A 93 16.50 -1.30 4.27
C ALA A 93 17.86 -1.69 4.89
N ASN A 94 18.94 -0.95 4.61
CA ASN A 94 20.29 -1.27 5.08
C ASN A 94 20.73 -0.52 6.35
N ASN A 95 19.89 0.34 6.93
CA ASN A 95 20.18 0.87 8.25
C ASN A 95 19.32 0.12 9.27
N ASN A 96 19.95 -0.69 10.12
CA ASN A 96 19.37 -1.31 11.32
C ASN A 96 18.95 -0.23 12.34
N VAL A 97 18.09 0.72 11.96
CA VAL A 97 17.59 1.78 12.84
C VAL A 97 16.43 1.19 13.61
N THR A 98 16.74 0.61 14.76
CA THR A 98 15.75 0.02 15.67
C THR A 98 14.94 1.08 16.43
N LYS A 99 15.36 2.35 16.40
CA LYS A 99 14.70 3.47 17.09
C LYS A 99 14.74 4.74 16.25
N VAL A 100 13.56 5.30 15.95
CA VAL A 100 13.38 6.60 15.29
C VAL A 100 12.98 7.62 16.35
N THR A 101 13.76 8.66 16.54
CA THR A 101 13.44 9.74 17.49
C THR A 101 12.96 10.95 16.72
N THR A 102 11.74 11.41 17.00
CA THR A 102 11.18 12.67 16.49
C THR A 102 10.79 13.57 17.67
N PRO A 103 10.50 14.87 17.46
CA PRO A 103 9.99 15.75 18.52
C PRO A 103 8.72 15.22 19.20
N SER A 104 7.99 14.33 18.53
CA SER A 104 6.79 13.67 19.04
C SER A 104 7.05 12.39 19.84
N GLY A 105 8.31 11.91 19.92
CA GLY A 105 8.70 10.75 20.72
C GLY A 105 9.66 9.77 20.03
N THR A 106 10.00 8.69 20.74
CA THR A 106 10.87 7.61 20.24
C THR A 106 10.04 6.40 19.83
N PHE A 107 10.17 5.99 18.56
CA PHE A 107 9.44 4.87 17.96
C PHE A 107 10.38 3.69 17.71
N LYS A 108 10.02 2.49 18.17
CA LYS A 108 10.77 1.26 17.87
C LYS A 108 10.26 0.62 16.58
N VAL A 109 11.17 0.31 15.66
CA VAL A 109 10.85 -0.46 14.44
C VAL A 109 11.17 -1.93 14.72
N THR A 110 10.14 -2.76 14.86
CA THR A 110 10.27 -4.22 15.04
C THR A 110 9.83 -4.94 13.76
N ASN A 111 10.72 -5.77 13.19
CA ASN A 111 10.41 -6.69 12.09
C ASN A 111 9.69 -7.95 12.63
N GLU A 112 8.53 -7.78 13.27
CA GLU A 112 7.72 -8.88 13.81
C GLU A 112 6.43 -9.04 13.00
N ASP A 113 6.55 -9.29 11.70
CA ASP A 113 5.40 -9.24 10.78
C ASP A 113 4.36 -10.35 11.00
N ALA A 114 4.76 -11.51 11.52
CA ALA A 114 3.85 -12.63 11.80
C ALA A 114 3.02 -12.38 13.08
N ASN A 115 3.69 -12.05 14.19
CA ASN A 115 3.05 -11.76 15.48
C ASN A 115 2.10 -10.56 15.39
N ASN A 116 2.43 -9.56 14.56
CA ASN A 116 1.57 -8.39 14.35
C ASN A 116 0.29 -8.72 13.55
N ARG A 117 0.36 -9.66 12.59
CA ARG A 117 -0.84 -10.10 11.85
C ARG A 117 -1.83 -10.82 12.75
N ASP A 118 -1.35 -11.69 13.63
CA ASP A 118 -2.20 -12.44 14.56
C ASP A 118 -2.81 -11.53 15.63
N LYS A 119 -2.03 -10.53 16.07
CA LYS A 119 -2.54 -9.48 16.97
C LYS A 119 -3.56 -8.57 16.28
N LEU A 120 -3.39 -8.27 14.99
CA LEU A 120 -4.35 -7.50 14.21
C LEU A 120 -5.65 -8.29 14.01
N SER A 121 -5.55 -9.55 13.59
CA SER A 121 -6.70 -10.41 13.31
C SER A 121 -7.55 -10.64 14.56
N SER A 122 -6.92 -10.88 15.71
CA SER A 122 -7.62 -11.03 17.00
C SER A 122 -8.32 -9.75 17.46
N ARG A 123 -7.72 -8.57 17.22
CA ARG A 123 -8.40 -7.29 17.50
C ARG A 123 -9.56 -7.06 16.54
N PHE A 124 -9.39 -7.35 15.25
CA PHE A 124 -10.44 -7.24 14.24
C PHE A 124 -11.63 -8.12 14.59
N SER A 125 -11.40 -9.41 14.88
CA SER A 125 -12.46 -10.35 15.23
C SER A 125 -13.19 -9.91 16.50
N LYS A 126 -12.47 -9.49 17.55
CA LYS A 126 -13.08 -9.03 18.80
C LYS A 126 -13.97 -7.80 18.64
N THR A 127 -13.60 -6.89 17.74
CA THR A 127 -14.32 -5.61 17.56
C THR A 127 -15.50 -5.73 16.60
N LEU A 128 -15.37 -6.59 15.59
CA LEU A 128 -16.34 -6.70 14.49
C LEU A 128 -17.31 -7.87 14.62
N LYS A 129 -17.08 -8.81 15.55
CA LYS A 129 -17.92 -10.00 15.75
C LYS A 129 -19.40 -9.70 15.98
N ASP A 130 -19.72 -8.52 16.52
CA ASP A 130 -21.09 -8.16 16.87
C ASP A 130 -21.86 -7.60 15.66
N ILE A 131 -21.16 -7.24 14.58
CA ILE A 131 -21.74 -6.61 13.37
C ILE A 131 -21.61 -7.53 12.16
N PHE A 132 -20.49 -8.25 12.06
CA PHE A 132 -20.15 -9.07 10.90
C PHE A 132 -20.00 -10.54 11.28
N SER A 133 -20.38 -11.40 10.34
CA SER A 133 -20.18 -12.84 10.47
C SER A 133 -18.68 -13.20 10.46
N PRO A 134 -18.32 -14.37 10.99
CA PRO A 134 -16.93 -14.84 10.94
C PRO A 134 -16.37 -14.90 9.51
N THR A 135 -17.17 -15.35 8.54
CA THR A 135 -16.79 -15.42 7.11
C THR A 135 -16.50 -14.04 6.56
N GLN A 136 -17.35 -13.07 6.89
CA GLN A 136 -17.19 -11.70 6.45
C GLN A 136 -15.92 -11.07 7.03
N ILE A 137 -15.62 -11.33 8.31
CA ILE A 137 -14.37 -10.89 8.94
C ILE A 137 -13.16 -11.55 8.24
N GLU A 138 -13.25 -12.84 7.90
CA GLU A 138 -12.19 -13.55 7.17
C GLU A 138 -11.95 -12.95 5.77
N MET A 139 -13.02 -12.52 5.08
CA MET A 139 -12.92 -11.82 3.80
C MET A 139 -12.14 -10.52 3.90
N LEU A 140 -12.38 -9.75 4.98
CA LEU A 140 -11.66 -8.50 5.22
C LEU A 140 -10.18 -8.73 5.54
N LEU A 141 -9.88 -9.79 6.30
CA LEU A 141 -8.50 -10.14 6.64
C LEU A 141 -7.73 -10.68 5.43
N ASN A 142 -8.41 -11.26 4.44
CA ASN A 142 -7.80 -11.91 3.28
C ASN A 142 -8.31 -11.36 1.94
N PRO A 143 -8.02 -10.09 1.59
CA PRO A 143 -8.59 -9.44 0.40
C PRO A 143 -8.14 -10.08 -0.93
N LYS A 144 -7.06 -10.87 -0.92
CA LYS A 144 -6.56 -11.58 -2.11
C LYS A 144 -7.30 -12.89 -2.39
N LYS A 145 -7.94 -13.48 -1.38
CA LYS A 145 -8.72 -14.71 -1.52
C LYS A 145 -10.04 -14.36 -2.19
N LYS A 146 -10.37 -15.07 -3.27
CA LYS A 146 -11.54 -14.75 -4.11
C LYS A 146 -12.78 -15.58 -3.78
N VAL A 147 -12.59 -16.72 -3.11
CA VAL A 147 -13.65 -17.71 -2.88
C VAL A 147 -13.74 -18.00 -1.38
N PHE A 148 -14.95 -17.87 -0.84
CA PHE A 148 -15.30 -18.20 0.53
C PHE A 148 -16.53 -19.10 0.52
N LYS A 149 -16.63 -20.00 1.51
CA LYS A 149 -17.81 -20.85 1.69
C LYS A 149 -18.81 -20.12 2.58
N TRP A 150 -20.06 -20.04 2.13
CA TRP A 150 -21.11 -19.39 2.91
C TRP A 150 -21.61 -20.28 4.04
N THR A 151 -21.68 -19.71 5.23
CA THR A 151 -22.22 -20.37 6.42
C THR A 151 -23.74 -20.15 6.51
N SER A 152 -24.41 -20.87 7.40
CA SER A 152 -25.84 -20.65 7.70
C SER A 152 -26.12 -19.24 8.21
N ASP A 153 -25.18 -18.65 8.96
CA ASP A 153 -25.32 -17.31 9.54
C ASP A 153 -25.26 -16.23 8.46
N ASP A 154 -24.38 -16.41 7.47
CA ASP A 154 -24.29 -15.56 6.28
C ASP A 154 -25.60 -15.57 5.47
N ILE A 155 -26.15 -16.77 5.26
CA ILE A 155 -27.37 -16.97 4.48
C ILE A 155 -28.57 -16.39 5.22
N SER A 156 -28.71 -16.65 6.53
CA SER A 156 -29.83 -16.14 7.33
C SER A 156 -29.84 -14.60 7.40
N SER A 157 -28.67 -13.98 7.54
CA SER A 157 -28.52 -12.52 7.51
C SER A 157 -28.94 -11.95 6.14
N ALA A 158 -28.52 -12.58 5.05
CA ALA A 158 -28.91 -12.19 3.69
C ALA A 158 -30.42 -12.33 3.43
N ILE A 159 -31.04 -13.43 3.91
CA ILE A 159 -32.49 -13.62 3.84
C ILE A 159 -33.22 -12.51 4.59
N SER A 160 -32.76 -12.17 5.80
CA SER A 160 -33.37 -11.16 6.67
C SER A 160 -33.38 -9.77 6.02
N ILE A 161 -32.29 -9.36 5.38
CA ILE A 161 -32.25 -8.07 4.66
C ILE A 161 -33.20 -8.09 3.47
N ARG A 162 -33.21 -9.19 2.72
CA ARG A 162 -34.07 -9.34 1.55
C ARG A 162 -35.55 -9.36 1.94
N SER A 163 -35.91 -9.95 3.08
CA SER A 163 -37.29 -9.96 3.58
C SER A 163 -37.75 -8.58 4.03
N ILE A 164 -36.84 -7.73 4.52
CA ILE A 164 -37.14 -6.32 4.83
C ILE A 164 -37.36 -5.54 3.53
N SER A 165 -36.44 -5.63 2.57
CA SER A 165 -36.59 -4.94 1.28
C SER A 165 -35.72 -5.55 0.17
N PRO A 166 -36.33 -6.03 -0.93
CA PRO A 166 -35.59 -6.49 -2.10
C PRO A 166 -34.74 -5.39 -2.76
N LYS A 167 -35.19 -4.12 -2.69
CA LYS A 167 -34.45 -2.96 -3.23
C LYS A 167 -33.22 -2.65 -2.38
N ALA A 168 -33.35 -2.73 -1.06
CA ALA A 168 -32.22 -2.55 -0.14
C ALA A 168 -31.15 -3.63 -0.38
N TYR A 169 -31.57 -4.90 -0.46
CA TYR A 169 -30.66 -6.01 -0.78
C TYR A 169 -29.90 -5.78 -2.10
N ARG A 170 -30.62 -5.44 -3.18
CA ARG A 170 -30.02 -5.18 -4.48
C ARG A 170 -29.07 -3.97 -4.46
N PHE A 171 -29.39 -2.95 -3.66
CA PHE A 171 -28.53 -1.77 -3.48
C PHE A 171 -27.19 -2.16 -2.83
N PHE A 172 -27.20 -2.96 -1.76
CA PHE A 172 -25.99 -3.45 -1.11
C PHE A 172 -25.14 -4.35 -2.04
N GLU A 173 -25.79 -5.26 -2.79
CA GLU A 173 -25.13 -6.11 -3.79
C GLU A 173 -24.45 -5.29 -4.90
N THR A 174 -25.16 -4.30 -5.47
CA THR A 174 -24.66 -3.50 -6.60
C THR A 174 -23.50 -2.60 -6.21
N ARG A 175 -23.56 -1.98 -5.03
CA ARG A 175 -22.55 -1.03 -4.57
C ARG A 175 -21.27 -1.70 -4.05
N LYS A 176 -21.25 -3.04 -3.94
CA LYS A 176 -20.18 -3.79 -3.26
C LYS A 176 -19.83 -3.19 -1.89
N ILE A 177 -20.80 -2.53 -1.25
CA ILE A 177 -20.64 -1.98 0.10
C ILE A 177 -20.65 -3.19 1.01
N PHE A 178 -19.45 -3.60 1.39
CA PHE A 178 -19.10 -4.54 2.45
C PHE A 178 -20.12 -5.65 2.68
N LEU A 179 -19.71 -6.85 2.25
CA LEU A 179 -20.00 -8.10 2.95
C LEU A 179 -21.35 -8.76 2.70
N TYR A 180 -22.17 -8.34 1.72
CA TYR A 180 -23.24 -9.24 1.29
C TYR A 180 -22.70 -10.38 0.45
N PRO A 181 -22.73 -11.61 0.96
CA PRO A 181 -21.86 -12.64 0.42
C PRO A 181 -22.55 -13.47 -0.67
N VAL A 182 -23.87 -13.45 -0.70
CA VAL A 182 -24.64 -14.43 -1.43
C VAL A 182 -25.26 -13.74 -2.63
N CYS A 183 -24.84 -14.07 -3.85
CA CYS A 183 -25.54 -13.60 -5.03
C CYS A 183 -26.99 -14.13 -5.01
N LEU A 184 -27.90 -13.42 -5.69
CA LEU A 184 -29.32 -13.77 -5.64
C LEU A 184 -29.62 -15.22 -6.07
N SER A 185 -28.81 -15.80 -6.96
CA SER A 185 -28.92 -17.21 -7.38
C SER A 185 -28.58 -18.18 -6.25
N THR A 186 -27.49 -17.94 -5.51
CA THR A 186 -27.13 -18.76 -4.34
C THR A 186 -28.17 -18.64 -3.24
N LEU A 187 -28.75 -17.46 -3.04
CA LEU A 187 -29.81 -17.26 -2.04
C LEU A 187 -31.08 -18.04 -2.40
N ARG A 188 -31.48 -18.02 -3.68
CA ARG A 188 -32.60 -18.82 -4.19
C ARG A 188 -32.33 -20.32 -4.04
N MET A 189 -31.12 -20.77 -4.40
CA MET A 189 -30.71 -22.16 -4.23
C MET A 189 -30.78 -22.60 -2.76
N SER A 190 -30.36 -21.73 -1.84
CA SER A 190 -30.44 -22.01 -0.42
C SER A 190 -31.87 -22.02 0.10
N ALA A 191 -32.71 -21.08 -0.33
CA ALA A 191 -34.12 -21.04 0.03
C ALA A 191 -34.89 -22.26 -0.50
N ALA A 192 -34.54 -22.76 -1.69
CA ALA A 192 -35.15 -23.95 -2.28
C ALA A 192 -34.87 -25.24 -1.50
N LYS A 193 -33.84 -25.26 -0.63
CA LYS A 193 -33.59 -26.40 0.28
C LYS A 193 -34.60 -26.48 1.41
N PHE A 194 -35.31 -25.39 1.69
CA PHE A 194 -36.36 -25.37 2.70
C PHE A 194 -37.62 -26.03 2.13
N LEU A 195 -37.88 -27.27 2.55
CA LEU A 195 -39.06 -28.02 2.15
C LEU A 195 -40.28 -27.50 2.93
N VAL A 196 -41.31 -27.06 2.20
CA VAL A 196 -42.60 -26.68 2.76
C VAL A 196 -43.61 -27.74 2.35
N GLU A 197 -43.92 -28.63 3.27
CA GLU A 197 -44.96 -29.64 3.08
C GLU A 197 -46.36 -29.01 3.21
N PRO A 198 -47.35 -29.47 2.42
CA PRO A 198 -48.71 -29.00 2.56
C PRO A 198 -49.28 -29.42 3.92
N GLY A 199 -49.96 -28.50 4.60
CA GLY A 199 -50.54 -28.72 5.93
C GLY A 199 -49.86 -27.88 7.02
N ILE A 200 -49.76 -28.44 8.22
CA ILE A 200 -49.21 -27.75 9.40
C ILE A 200 -47.68 -27.82 9.37
N LEU A 201 -47.00 -26.68 9.52
CA LEU A 201 -45.53 -26.62 9.59
C LEU A 201 -45.00 -27.10 10.96
N SER A 202 -45.03 -28.42 11.17
CA SER A 202 -44.58 -29.07 12.41
C SER A 202 -43.13 -28.74 12.78
N SER A 203 -42.25 -28.58 11.78
CA SER A 203 -40.84 -28.20 11.98
C SER A 203 -40.70 -26.82 12.62
N VAL A 204 -41.48 -25.85 12.16
CA VAL A 204 -41.49 -24.48 12.70
C VAL A 204 -42.09 -24.47 14.10
N ILE A 205 -43.20 -25.18 14.32
CA ILE A 205 -43.85 -25.26 15.65
C ILE A 205 -42.89 -25.91 16.67
N CYS A 206 -42.23 -27.00 16.31
CA CYS A 206 -41.24 -27.66 17.16
C CYS A 206 -40.08 -26.70 17.51
N TYR A 207 -39.57 -25.97 16.52
CA TYR A 207 -38.52 -24.97 16.73
C TYR A 207 -38.97 -23.82 17.65
N MET A 208 -40.19 -23.31 17.46
CA MET A 208 -40.74 -22.22 18.28
C MET A 208 -40.96 -22.63 19.74
N LYS A 209 -41.42 -23.87 19.99
CA LYS A 209 -41.50 -24.45 21.34
C LYS A 209 -40.13 -24.59 21.99
N ALA A 210 -39.15 -25.09 21.24
CA ALA A 210 -37.77 -25.19 21.74
C ALA A 210 -37.16 -23.82 22.10
N LYS A 211 -37.60 -22.74 21.44
CA LYS A 211 -37.22 -21.36 21.75
C LYS A 211 -37.99 -20.72 22.93
N GLY A 212 -39.02 -21.39 23.47
CA GLY A 212 -39.86 -20.87 24.55
C GLY A 212 -40.76 -19.69 24.14
N ILE A 213 -41.08 -19.58 22.84
CA ILE A 213 -42.00 -18.55 22.32
C ILE A 213 -43.47 -19.02 22.44
N TYR A 214 -43.67 -20.31 22.75
CA TYR A 214 -44.95 -20.98 23.01
C TYR A 214 -44.76 -22.08 24.04
#